data_AF-A0A925BG18-F1
#
_entry.id   AF-A0A925BG18-F1
#
_cell.length_a   1.000
_cell.length_b   1.000
_cell.length_c   1.000
_cell.angle_alpha   90.00
_cell.angle_beta   90.00
_cell.angle_gamma   90.00
#
_symmetry.space_group_name_H-M   'P 1'
#
loop_
_entity.id
_entity.type
_entity.pdbx_description
1 polymer ?
#
loop_
_entity_poly.entity_id
_entity_poly.type
_entity_poly.pdbx_seq_one_letter_code
_entity_poly.pdbx_strand_id
1 'polypeptide(L)'
;MSSLQSHPLFQQYPLNQQATLSVGTVPAPYHVYNGYGLFIAGTAHLDKVRALLQSEQVEPIQDEAGRALMAIWVCNFLEASLGTHHELQFSIFIQRQSVPP
;
A
#
# COMPACT_ATOMS: atom_id res chain seq x y z
N MET A 1 17.94 20.61 -4.91
CA MET A 1 17.36 19.25 -4.93
C MET A 1 18.21 18.40 -4.00
N SER A 2 17.58 17.64 -3.09
CA SER A 2 18.31 16.69 -2.24
C SER A 2 18.98 15.64 -3.15
N SER A 3 20.12 15.07 -2.76
CA SER A 3 20.77 13.99 -3.53
C SER A 3 19.85 12.77 -3.75
N LEU A 4 18.81 12.64 -2.91
CA LEU A 4 17.81 11.58 -2.98
C LEU A 4 16.82 11.76 -4.14
N GLN A 5 16.45 13.01 -4.47
CA GLN A 5 15.54 13.30 -5.61
C GLN A 5 16.19 13.02 -6.97
N SER A 6 17.52 13.05 -7.05
CA SER A 6 18.27 12.70 -8.26
C SER A 6 18.45 11.19 -8.46
N HIS A 7 17.92 10.34 -7.58
CA HIS A 7 18.03 8.90 -7.73
C HIS A 7 17.41 8.43 -9.08
N PRO A 8 18.04 7.50 -9.82
CA PRO A 8 17.58 7.07 -11.14
C PRO A 8 16.10 6.65 -11.20
N LEU A 9 15.59 6.04 -10.12
CA LEU A 9 14.17 5.68 -9.98
C LEU A 9 13.24 6.88 -10.22
N PHE A 10 13.53 8.05 -9.62
CA PHE A 10 12.67 9.23 -9.73
C PHE A 10 12.87 10.00 -11.03
N GLN A 11 14.00 9.79 -11.72
CA GLN A 11 14.19 10.30 -13.08
C GLN A 11 13.42 9.47 -14.11
N GLN A 12 13.40 8.14 -13.92
CA GLN A 12 12.64 7.22 -14.75
C GLN A 12 11.12 7.44 -14.62
N TYR A 13 10.67 7.82 -13.42
CA TYR A 13 9.27 8.07 -13.11
C TYR A 13 9.10 9.50 -12.57
N PRO A 14 9.14 10.56 -13.40
CA PRO A 14 9.08 11.93 -12.91
C PRO A 14 7.67 12.34 -12.47
N LEU A 15 7.59 13.33 -11.55
CA LEU A 15 6.34 13.97 -11.09
C LEU A 15 5.71 14.87 -12.17
N ASN A 16 5.29 14.30 -13.28
CA ASN A 16 4.76 15.04 -14.43
C ASN A 16 3.25 14.81 -14.66
N GLN A 17 2.60 14.08 -13.75
CA GLN A 17 1.16 13.79 -13.81
C GLN A 17 0.47 14.27 -12.53
N GLN A 18 -0.86 14.21 -12.56
CA GLN A 18 -1.73 14.46 -11.42
C GLN A 18 -2.74 13.33 -11.29
N ALA A 19 -3.12 13.01 -10.06
CA ALA A 19 -4.20 12.08 -9.74
C ALA A 19 -5.27 12.79 -8.90
N THR A 20 -6.54 12.50 -9.17
CA THR A 20 -7.66 12.99 -8.36
C THR A 20 -7.99 11.96 -7.28
N LEU A 21 -7.87 12.38 -6.02
CA LEU A 21 -8.26 11.61 -4.85
C LEU A 21 -9.53 12.24 -4.23
N SER A 22 -10.13 11.53 -3.27
CA SER A 22 -11.28 12.05 -2.50
C SER A 22 -10.97 13.33 -1.73
N VAL A 23 -9.70 13.60 -1.48
CA VAL A 23 -9.20 14.78 -0.73
C VAL A 23 -8.62 15.87 -1.64
N GLY A 24 -8.71 15.72 -2.96
CA GLY A 24 -8.23 16.70 -3.93
C GLY A 24 -7.24 16.11 -4.95
N THR A 25 -6.65 16.99 -5.75
CA THR A 25 -5.70 16.62 -6.79
C THR A 25 -4.27 16.66 -6.27
N VAL A 26 -3.49 15.63 -6.56
CA VAL A 26 -2.13 15.44 -6.06
C VAL A 26 -1.14 15.11 -7.18
N PRO A 27 0.17 15.41 -7.04
CA PRO A 27 1.19 14.97 -7.98
C PRO A 27 1.26 13.44 -8.10
N ALA A 28 1.48 12.95 -9.31
CA ALA A 28 1.68 11.55 -9.61
C ALA A 28 2.92 11.34 -10.52
N PRO A 29 3.68 10.24 -10.34
CA PRO A 29 3.47 9.17 -9.35
C PRO A 29 3.78 9.62 -7.91
N TYR A 30 3.36 8.86 -6.90
CA TYR A 30 3.67 9.20 -5.50
C TYR A 30 5.13 8.87 -5.18
N HIS A 31 5.90 9.85 -4.71
CA HIS A 31 7.31 9.67 -4.35
C HIS A 31 7.53 9.80 -2.85
N VAL A 32 8.28 8.86 -2.28
CA VAL A 32 8.87 8.95 -0.95
C VAL A 32 10.38 8.91 -1.13
N TYR A 33 11.05 10.01 -0.80
CA TYR A 33 12.51 10.17 -0.94
C TYR A 33 13.24 9.76 0.33
N ASN A 34 12.61 9.95 1.50
CA ASN A 34 13.15 9.58 2.80
C ASN A 34 12.02 9.23 3.77
N GLY A 35 12.17 8.13 4.49
CA GLY A 35 11.21 7.68 5.48
C GLY A 35 11.55 6.31 6.04
N TYR A 36 10.79 5.89 7.04
CA TYR A 36 10.88 4.56 7.63
C TYR A 36 9.49 3.97 7.79
N GLY A 37 9.41 2.64 7.65
CA GLY A 37 8.18 1.89 7.82
C GLY A 37 8.39 0.73 8.78
N LEU A 38 7.44 0.52 9.68
CA LEU A 38 7.28 -0.71 10.43
C LEU A 38 6.25 -1.58 9.70
N PHE A 39 6.66 -2.80 9.35
CA PHE A 39 5.80 -3.81 8.78
C PHE A 39 5.46 -4.87 9.82
N ILE A 40 4.18 -5.11 10.05
CA ILE A 40 3.68 -6.15 10.94
C ILE A 40 2.85 -7.12 10.10
N ALA A 41 3.42 -8.29 9.82
CA ALA A 41 2.69 -9.39 9.19
C ALA A 41 1.85 -10.15 10.23
N GLY A 42 0.67 -10.62 9.82
CA GLY A 42 -0.19 -11.43 10.66
C GLY A 42 -1.37 -11.99 9.89
N THR A 43 -2.37 -12.45 10.62
CA THR A 43 -3.58 -13.03 10.04
C THR A 43 -4.87 -12.56 10.71
N ALA A 44 -5.92 -12.45 9.93
CA ALA A 44 -7.25 -11.99 10.33
C ALA A 44 -8.29 -13.12 10.24
N HIS A 45 -9.46 -12.92 10.86
CA HIS A 45 -10.60 -13.81 10.74
C HIS A 45 -11.14 -13.80 9.30
N LEU A 46 -11.12 -14.97 8.64
CA LEU A 46 -11.47 -15.10 7.21
C LEU A 46 -12.89 -14.61 6.90
N ASP A 47 -13.86 -14.96 7.75
CA ASP A 47 -15.26 -14.57 7.65
C ASP A 47 -15.44 -13.05 7.71
N LYS A 48 -14.64 -12.34 8.51
CA LYS A 48 -14.66 -10.87 8.57
C LYS A 48 -14.04 -10.25 7.31
N VAL A 49 -12.95 -10.83 6.83
CA VAL A 49 -12.28 -10.36 5.61
C VAL A 49 -13.17 -10.57 4.37
N ARG A 50 -13.85 -11.71 4.26
CA ARG A 50 -14.82 -11.95 3.18
C ARG A 50 -15.97 -10.97 3.19
N ALA A 51 -16.51 -10.66 4.38
CA ALA A 51 -17.56 -9.66 4.52
C ALA A 51 -17.09 -8.26 4.06
N LEU A 52 -15.83 -7.90 4.36
CA LEU A 52 -15.24 -6.64 3.92
C LEU A 52 -15.07 -6.59 2.39
N LEU A 53 -14.71 -7.71 1.76
CA LEU A 53 -14.44 -7.81 0.33
C LEU A 53 -15.66 -8.19 -0.52
N GLN A 54 -16.86 -8.21 0.05
CA GLN A 54 -18.07 -8.71 -0.63
C GLN A 54 -18.41 -8.01 -1.96
N SER A 55 -17.96 -6.75 -2.14
CA SER A 55 -18.14 -5.97 -3.37
C SER A 55 -17.02 -6.13 -4.39
N GLU A 56 -15.95 -6.84 -4.01
CA GLU A 56 -14.73 -6.96 -4.79
C GLU A 56 -14.68 -8.32 -5.49
N GLN A 57 -14.11 -8.37 -6.70
CA GLN A 57 -13.91 -9.61 -7.46
C GLN A 57 -12.57 -10.28 -7.08
N VAL A 58 -12.37 -10.55 -5.80
CA VAL A 58 -11.13 -11.11 -5.24
C VAL A 58 -11.41 -12.06 -4.07
N GLU A 59 -10.52 -13.01 -3.84
CA GLU A 59 -10.57 -13.92 -2.68
C GLU A 59 -9.38 -13.69 -1.74
N PRO A 60 -9.55 -13.79 -0.41
CA PRO A 60 -8.43 -13.70 0.53
C PRO A 60 -7.46 -14.87 0.38
N ILE A 61 -6.17 -14.58 0.40
CA ILE A 61 -5.13 -15.61 0.56
C ILE A 61 -5.16 -16.07 2.01
N GLN A 62 -5.15 -17.39 2.24
CA GLN A 62 -5.23 -18.01 3.55
C GLN A 62 -3.90 -18.64 3.95
N ASP A 63 -3.63 -18.71 5.26
CA ASP A 63 -2.63 -19.61 5.82
C ASP A 63 -3.16 -21.06 5.94
N GLU A 64 -2.31 -21.98 6.39
CA GLU A 64 -2.68 -23.39 6.59
C GLU A 64 -3.76 -23.60 7.66
N ALA A 65 -3.98 -22.61 8.53
CA ALA A 65 -5.02 -22.63 9.56
C ALA A 65 -6.35 -22.01 9.07
N GLY A 66 -6.46 -21.65 7.78
CA GLY A 66 -7.64 -21.05 7.19
C GLY A 66 -7.87 -19.58 7.60
N ARG A 67 -6.83 -18.89 8.09
CA ARG A 67 -6.90 -17.46 8.44
C ARG A 67 -6.43 -16.61 7.27
N ALA A 68 -7.07 -15.46 7.05
CA ALA A 68 -6.70 -14.58 5.95
C ALA A 68 -5.38 -13.87 6.25
N LEU A 69 -4.45 -13.85 5.31
CA LEU A 69 -3.19 -13.12 5.43
C LEU A 69 -3.45 -11.60 5.42
N MET A 70 -2.79 -10.88 6.34
CA MET A 70 -2.88 -9.42 6.43
C MET A 70 -1.54 -8.79 6.84
N ALA A 71 -1.43 -7.48 6.62
CA ALA A 71 -0.33 -6.68 7.12
C ALA A 71 -0.80 -5.32 7.64
N ILE A 72 -0.02 -4.78 8.57
CA ILE A 72 -0.14 -3.40 9.04
C ILE A 72 1.18 -2.68 8.71
N TRP A 73 1.05 -1.48 8.16
CA TRP A 73 2.16 -0.56 7.92
C TRP A 73 2.02 0.65 8.81
N VAL A 74 3.08 1.00 9.53
CA VAL A 74 3.20 2.26 10.27
C VAL A 74 4.39 3.01 9.70
N CYS A 75 4.13 4.08 8.95
CA CYS A 75 5.15 4.79 8.20
C CYS A 75 5.33 6.22 8.73
N ASN A 76 6.58 6.67 8.76
CA ASN A 76 6.93 8.07 8.88
C ASN A 76 7.71 8.51 7.64
N PHE A 77 7.09 9.34 6.82
CA PHE A 77 7.67 9.87 5.60
C PHE A 77 8.21 11.28 5.86
N LEU A 78 9.54 11.37 5.96
CA LEU A 78 10.26 12.60 6.26
C LEU A 78 10.34 13.52 5.03
N GLU A 79 10.50 12.93 3.84
CA GLU A 79 10.53 13.65 2.56
C GLU A 79 9.71 12.88 1.51
N ALA A 80 8.57 13.45 1.09
CA ALA A 80 7.67 12.86 0.10
C ALA A 80 7.01 13.93 -0.78
N SER A 81 6.51 13.55 -1.96
CA SER A 81 5.87 14.48 -2.91
C SER A 81 4.55 15.08 -2.40
N LEU A 82 3.95 14.48 -1.38
CA LEU A 82 2.75 14.99 -0.69
C LEU A 82 3.07 15.78 0.58
N GLY A 83 4.34 16.09 0.81
CA GLY A 83 4.84 16.68 2.06
C GLY A 83 5.11 15.62 3.14
N THR A 84 5.69 16.06 4.26
CA THR A 84 6.01 15.20 5.41
C THR A 84 4.72 14.73 6.08
N HIS A 85 4.59 13.42 6.32
CA HIS A 85 3.40 12.85 6.96
C HIS A 85 3.65 11.46 7.56
N HIS A 86 2.66 11.01 8.34
CA HIS A 86 2.59 9.65 8.85
C HIS A 86 1.47 8.89 8.16
N GLU A 87 1.64 7.58 8.02
CA GLU A 87 0.64 6.69 7.44
C GLU A 87 0.43 5.47 8.33
N LEU A 88 -0.83 5.11 8.54
CA LEU A 88 -1.25 3.83 9.09
C LEU A 88 -2.08 3.13 8.02
N GLN A 89 -1.58 2.02 7.49
CA GLN A 89 -2.25 1.26 6.44
C GLN A 89 -2.49 -0.19 6.88
N PHE A 90 -3.67 -0.70 6.56
CA PHE A 90 -4.01 -2.11 6.68
C PHE A 90 -4.09 -2.72 5.28
N SER A 91 -3.42 -3.85 5.07
CA SER A 91 -3.42 -4.57 3.80
C SER A 91 -4.00 -5.97 4.00
N ILE A 92 -4.91 -6.37 3.11
CA ILE A 92 -5.38 -7.75 2.98
C ILE A 92 -4.75 -8.33 1.72
N PHE A 93 -4.12 -9.51 1.84
CA PHE A 93 -3.56 -10.19 0.69
C PHE A 93 -4.65 -10.99 -0.03
N ILE A 94 -4.82 -10.73 -1.32
CA ILE A 94 -5.90 -11.29 -2.13
C ILE A 94 -5.36 -11.93 -3.42
N GLN A 95 -6.19 -12.77 -4.02
CA GLN A 95 -5.99 -13.34 -5.35
C GLN A 95 -7.23 -13.09 -6.23
N ARG A 96 -7.01 -12.92 -7.54
CA ARG A 96 -8.09 -12.76 -8.54
C ARG A 96 -8.50 -14.06 -9.22
N GLN A 97 -7.62 -15.05 -9.23
CA GLN A 97 -7.88 -16.39 -9.78
C GLN A 97 -7.59 -17.38 -8.66
N SER A 98 -8.49 -18.34 -8.40
CA SER A 98 -8.18 -19.44 -7.48
C SER A 98 -7.00 -20.21 -8.04
N VAL A 99 -5.84 -20.09 -7.38
CA VAL A 99 -4.74 -21.03 -7.62
C VAL A 99 -5.21 -22.36 -7.00
N PRO A 100 -5.26 -23.47 -7.76
CA PRO A 100 -5.50 -24.79 -7.18
C PRO A 100 -4.43 -25.06 -6.11
N PRO A 101 -4.78 -25.77 -5.03
CA PRO A 101 -3.83 -26.11 -3.97
C PRO A 101 -2.61 -26.88 -4.47
#